data_AF-A0A0H3FV88-F1
#
_entry.id   AF-A0A0H3FV88-F1
#
_cell.length_a   1.000
_cell.length_b   1.000
_cell.length_c   1.000
_cell.angle_alpha   90.00
_cell.angle_beta   90.00
_cell.angle_gamma   90.00
#
_symmetry.space_group_name_H-M   'P 1'
#
loop_
_entity.id
_entity.type
_entity.pdbx_description
1 polymer ?
#
loop_
_entity_poly.entity_id
_entity_poly.type
_entity_poly.pdbx_seq_one_letter_code
_entity_poly.pdbx_strand_id
1 'polypeptide(L)' 'MAEREATILKFVEECVAKVKVSDKIFNKIREFYDDTQIAELTLIIGHYMMTARFLETLEIPLDSAATSWDAMSV' A
#
# COMPACT_ATOMS: atom_id res chain seq x y z
N MET A 1 -13.54 2.27 -12.20
CA MET A 1 -12.12 2.25 -11.78
C MET A 1 -11.28 2.09 -13.03
N ALA A 2 -10.25 2.92 -13.21
CA ALA A 2 -9.37 2.83 -14.38
C ALA A 2 -8.52 1.55 -14.31
N GLU A 3 -8.09 1.01 -15.46
CA GLU A 3 -7.30 -0.23 -15.52
C GLU A 3 -6.00 -0.14 -14.70
N ARG A 4 -5.35 1.03 -14.71
CA ARG A 4 -4.18 1.33 -13.88
C ARG A 4 -4.46 1.20 -12.38
N GLU A 5 -5.61 1.72 -11.92
CA GLU A 5 -6.04 1.67 -10.51
C GLU A 5 -6.41 0.25 -10.07
N ALA A 6 -7.08 -0.50 -10.95
CA ALA A 6 -7.40 -1.90 -10.68
C ALA A 6 -6.11 -2.75 -10.60
N THR A 7 -5.14 -2.48 -11.47
CA THR A 7 -3.85 -3.19 -11.50
C THR A 7 -3.03 -2.92 -10.24
N ILE A 8 -2.93 -1.66 -9.78
CA ILE A 8 -2.19 -1.35 -8.55
C ILE A 8 -2.85 -1.97 -7.31
N LEU A 9 -4.18 -1.96 -7.23
CA LEU A 9 -4.88 -2.64 -6.12
C LEU A 9 -4.65 -4.15 -6.14
N LYS A 10 -4.65 -4.77 -7.32
CA LYS A 10 -4.37 -6.21 -7.41
C LYS A 10 -2.94 -6.54 -7.03
N PHE A 11 -1.97 -5.68 -7.39
CA PHE A 11 -0.59 -5.80 -6.96
C PHE A 11 -0.48 -5.76 -5.43
N VAL A 12 -1.14 -4.80 -4.78
CA VAL A 12 -1.18 -4.69 -3.30
C VAL A 12 -1.80 -5.95 -2.69
N GLU A 13 -2.95 -6.39 -3.18
CA GLU A 13 -3.64 -7.59 -2.69
C GLU A 13 -2.75 -8.84 -2.76
N GLU A 14 -2.09 -9.08 -3.89
CA GLU A 14 -1.19 -10.22 -4.03
C GLU A 14 0.06 -10.10 -3.17
N CYS A 15 0.65 -8.91 -3.06
CA CYS A 15 1.81 -8.68 -2.21
C CYS A 15 1.50 -8.99 -0.74
N VAL A 16 0.36 -8.51 -0.24
CA VAL A 16 -0.08 -8.74 1.14
C VAL A 16 -0.46 -10.20 1.39
N ALA A 17 -1.23 -10.82 0.49
CA ALA A 17 -1.79 -12.15 0.72
C ALA A 17 -0.83 -13.30 0.39
N LYS A 18 0.10 -13.09 -0.55
CA LYS A 18 0.98 -14.15 -1.09
C LYS A 18 2.46 -13.88 -0.87
N VAL A 19 2.84 -12.75 -0.29
CA VAL A 19 4.24 -12.26 -0.13
C VAL A 19 4.94 -11.92 -1.45
N LYS A 20 4.64 -12.65 -2.53
CA LYS A 20 5.16 -12.41 -3.87
C LYS A 20 4.01 -12.23 -4.85
N VAL A 21 4.06 -11.12 -5.59
CA VAL A 21 3.13 -10.82 -6.69
C VAL A 21 3.39 -11.80 -7.84
N SER A 22 2.33 -12.28 -8.49
CA SER A 22 2.44 -13.16 -9.64
C SER A 22 3.06 -12.47 -10.86
N ASP A 23 3.76 -13.22 -11.70
CA ASP A 23 4.38 -12.68 -12.92
C ASP A 23 3.35 -12.00 -13.84
N LYS A 24 2.10 -12.50 -13.86
CA LYS A 24 1.00 -11.88 -14.62
C LYS A 24 0.75 -10.44 -14.16
N ILE A 25 0.61 -10.22 -12.85
CA ILE A 25 0.32 -8.89 -12.30
C ILE A 25 1.58 -8.01 -12.33
N PHE A 26 2.76 -8.59 -12.07
CA PHE A 26 4.04 -7.88 -12.17
C PHE A 26 4.30 -7.37 -13.60
N ASN A 27 4.04 -8.18 -14.62
CA ASN A 27 4.16 -7.74 -16.01
C ASN A 27 3.11 -6.69 -16.37
N LYS A 28 1.89 -6.82 -15.85
CA LYS A 28 0.80 -5.86 -16.13
C LYS A 28 1.07 -4.49 -15.51
N ILE A 29 1.62 -4.42 -14.29
CA ILE A 29 1.89 -3.14 -13.62
C ILE A 29 2.99 -2.34 -14.32
N ARG A 30 3.95 -3.02 -14.97
CA ARG A 30 5.01 -2.40 -15.77
C ARG A 30 4.51 -1.67 -17.03
N GLU A 31 3.25 -1.86 -17.43
CA GLU A 31 2.63 -1.06 -18.49
C GLU A 31 2.33 0.37 -18.02
N PHE A 32 2.31 0.63 -16.71
CA PHE A 32 1.90 1.91 -16.12
C PHE A 32 2.96 2.58 -15.25
N TYR A 33 3.90 1.80 -14.69
CA TYR A 33 4.90 2.27 -13.73
C TYR A 33 6.28 1.74 -14.08
N ASP A 34 7.31 2.53 -13.79
CA ASP A 34 8.71 2.13 -13.94
C ASP A 34 9.21 1.27 -12.75
N ASP A 35 10.43 0.75 -12.88
CA ASP A 35 11.03 -0.13 -11.87
C ASP A 35 11.22 0.56 -10.51
N THR A 36 11.52 1.86 -10.50
CA THR A 36 11.67 2.65 -9.27
C THR A 36 10.33 2.77 -8.55
N GLN A 37 9.28 3.15 -9.28
CA GLN A 37 7.93 3.27 -8.74
C GLN A 37 7.39 1.94 -8.21
N ILE A 38 7.71 0.83 -8.87
CA ILE A 38 7.32 -0.52 -8.39
C ILE A 38 8.08 -0.89 -7.11
N ALA A 39 9.37 -0.55 -7.01
CA ALA A 39 10.15 -0.75 -5.79
C ALA A 39 9.58 0.10 -4.63
N GLU A 40 9.30 1.38 -4.87
CA GLU A 40 8.68 2.30 -3.90
C GLU A 40 7.31 1.81 -3.46
N LEU A 41 6.45 1.38 -4.39
CA LEU A 41 5.15 0.78 -4.10
C LEU A 41 5.30 -0.42 -3.15
N THR A 42 6.26 -1.30 -3.43
CA THR A 42 6.53 -2.49 -2.60
C THR A 42 6.96 -2.10 -1.18
N LEU A 43 7.83 -1.09 -1.04
CA LEU A 43 8.27 -0.58 0.26
C LEU A 43 7.12 0.09 1.04
N ILE A 44 6.26 0.86 0.37
CA ILE A 44 5.09 1.50 0.99
C ILE A 44 4.10 0.44 1.48
N ILE A 45 3.83 -0.60 0.69
CA ILE A 45 3.00 -1.74 1.12
C ILE A 45 3.59 -2.35 2.40
N GLY A 46 4.89 -2.65 2.39
CA GLY A 46 5.60 -3.21 3.55
C GLY A 46 5.54 -2.30 4.79
N HIS A 47 5.70 -1.00 4.60
CA HIS A 47 5.60 0.00 5.68
C HIS A 47 4.22 -0.06 6.34
N TYR A 48 3.13 0.03 5.57
CA TYR A 48 1.78 -0.02 6.13
C TYR A 48 1.42 -1.41 6.68
N MET A 49 1.97 -2.48 6.12
CA MET A 49 1.85 -3.83 6.67
C MET A 49 2.47 -3.94 8.06
N MET A 50 3.64 -3.34 8.29
CA MET A 50 4.29 -3.29 9.60
C MET A 50 3.48 -2.42 10.57
N THR A 51 3.05 -1.23 10.13
CA THR A 51 2.23 -0.31 10.94
C THR A 51 0.92 -0.96 11.37
N ALA A 52 0.20 -1.61 10.46
CA ALA A 52 -1.05 -2.31 10.78
C ALA A 52 -0.84 -3.39 11.85
N ARG A 53 0.24 -4.17 11.74
CA ARG A 53 0.58 -5.19 12.75
C ARG A 53 0.93 -4.57 14.09
N PHE A 54 1.67 -3.47 14.10
CA PHE A 54 2.00 -2.75 15.32
C PHE A 54 0.74 -2.24 16.02
N LEU A 55 -0.15 -1.56 15.29
CA LEU A 55 -1.41 -1.02 15.82
C LEU A 55 -2.30 -2.13 16.37
N GLU A 56 -2.50 -3.20 15.59
CA GLU A 56 -3.35 -4.33 15.97
C GLU A 56 -2.79 -5.10 17.17
N THR A 57 -1.48 -5.42 17.16
CA THR A 57 -0.83 -6.19 18.23
C THR A 57 -0.87 -5.48 19.58
N LEU A 58 -0.86 -4.15 19.57
CA LEU A 58 -0.89 -3.32 20.78
C LEU A 58 -2.28 -2.78 21.11
N GLU A 59 -3.32 -3.21 20.39
CA GLU A 59 -4.70 -2.76 20.56
C GLU A 59 -4.83 -1.23 20.58
N ILE A 60 -4.07 -0.54 19.72
CA ILE A 60 -4.07 0.92 19.68
C ILE A 60 -5.46 1.39 19.24
N PRO A 61 -6.18 2.20 20.05
CA PRO A 61 -7.52 2.63 19.73
C PRO A 61 -7.50 3.58 18.52
N LEU A 62 -8.57 3.52 17.73
CA LEU A 62 -8.79 4.50 16.67
C LEU A 62 -9.16 5.85 17.27
N ASP A 63 -8.67 6.92 16.65
CA ASP A 63 -9.09 8.27 17.00
C ASP A 63 -10.60 8.45 16.74
N SER A 64 -11.25 9.22 17.60
CA SER A 64 -12.70 9.50 17.48
C SER A 64 -13.05 10.34 16.24
N ALA A 65 -12.07 11.00 15.64
CA ALA A 65 -12.18 11.78 14.42
C ALA A 65 -10.82 11.81 13.72
N ALA A 66 -10.81 12.11 12.41
CA ALA A 66 -9.56 12.33 11.69
C ALA A 66 -8.77 13.48 12.34
N THR A 67 -7.46 13.30 12.48
CA THR A 67 -6.56 14.37 12.92
C THR A 67 -6.75 15.59 11.99
N SER A 68 -7.14 16.73 12.57
CA SER A 68 -7.23 17.98 11.80
C SER A 68 -5.82 18.42 11.38
N TRP A 69 -5.69 18.82 10.11
CA TRP A 69 -4.47 19.38 9.56
C TRP A 69 -4.34 20.89 9.83
N ASP A 70 -5.38 21.54 10.36
CA ASP A 70 -5.44 22.99 10.58
C ASP A 70 -4.37 23.48 11.58
N ALA A 71 -3.89 22.58 12.44
CA ALA A 71 -2.86 22.85 13.45
C ALA A 71 -1.43 22.48 13.00
N MET A 72 -1.25 21.86 11.83
CA MET A 72 0.09 21.59 11.29
C MET A 72 0.59 22.81 10.53
N SER A 73 1.35 23.68 11.21
CA SER A 73 2.14 24.72 10.54
C SER A 73 3.32 24.08 9.81
N VAL A 74 3.20 23.91 8.49
CA VAL A 74 4.35 23.75 7.60
C VAL A 74 4.63 25.10 6.95
#